data_AF-A0A3L9L1C6-F1
#
_entry.id   AF-A0A3L9L1C6-F1
#
_cell.length_a   1.000
_cell.length_b   1.000
_cell.length_c   1.000
_cell.angle_alpha   90.00
_cell.angle_beta   90.00
_cell.angle_gamma   90.00
#
_symmetry.space_group_name_H-M   'P 1'
#
loop_
_entity.id
_entity.type
_entity.pdbx_description
1 polymer ?
#
loop_
_entity_poly.entity_id
_entity_poly.type
_entity_poly.pdbx_seq_one_letter_code
_entity_poly.pdbx_strand_id
1 'polypeptide(L)'
;MSTVDPTVPSVPEGYERTRPSGLVKLPALYASAGARAATSVAGGAASSASRKVLPALRNSPVGRVLPASLRSSGPEKVSGALELPRVAHVVDGLSADAEWHENFCRVVHAGPRPMAPGAAEAAVFSGALHSLAFPVAMSVLTRKDFPLPVLGMVHLSNTVHHVTDVAVGERVTATAWTENLRSHRSGTMLDAVVTLTREDGTVAWAGRSTYLAKGVHTAIAGEQPRPEQDVAPERAPFEAPLPTGQWSLGAGTGRDYAAVSGDYNPIHLSDPSARALGMKGAIAHGMYTASRALALTGVPAEVPFTWSVEFATPVRLPATVAVAVDDDGRGAHWSTSRVQVWDPKRGRPHADLRVSAL
;
A
#
# COMPACT_ATOMS: atom_id res chain seq x y z
N MET A 1 -31.04 10.42 13.11
CA MET A 1 -30.74 9.37 12.12
C MET A 1 -29.64 9.92 11.22
N SER A 2 -28.37 9.65 11.56
CA SER A 2 -27.23 10.10 10.77
C SER A 2 -27.29 9.47 9.39
N THR A 3 -27.51 10.29 8.37
CA THR A 3 -27.33 9.91 6.98
C THR A 3 -25.85 9.63 6.79
N VAL A 4 -25.49 8.35 6.70
CA VAL A 4 -24.15 7.90 6.31
C VAL A 4 -23.85 8.54 4.95
N ASP A 5 -22.77 9.30 4.88
CA ASP A 5 -22.24 9.84 3.62
C ASP A 5 -22.12 8.69 2.61
N PRO A 6 -22.79 8.75 1.44
CA PRO A 6 -22.80 7.67 0.44
C PRO A 6 -21.42 7.34 -0.14
N THR A 7 -20.39 8.12 0.18
CA THR A 7 -19.01 7.91 -0.29
C THR A 7 -18.16 7.01 0.61
N VAL A 8 -18.59 6.77 1.86
CA VAL A 8 -17.84 5.92 2.80
C VAL A 8 -18.16 4.45 2.52
N PRO A 9 -17.15 3.62 2.16
CA PRO A 9 -17.38 2.22 1.83
C PRO A 9 -17.84 1.42 3.06
N SER A 10 -18.73 0.46 2.82
CA SER A 10 -19.18 -0.51 3.83
C SER A 10 -18.83 -1.93 3.38
N VAL A 11 -18.69 -2.84 4.35
CA VAL A 11 -18.43 -4.26 4.06
C VAL A 11 -19.56 -4.81 3.17
N PRO A 12 -19.24 -5.39 2.00
CA PRO A 12 -20.26 -5.90 1.09
C PRO A 12 -21.14 -6.97 1.72
N GLU A 13 -22.38 -7.08 1.25
CA GLU A 13 -23.30 -8.12 1.70
C GLU A 13 -22.74 -9.52 1.46
N GLY A 14 -22.96 -10.43 2.42
CA GLY A 14 -22.48 -11.81 2.36
C GLY A 14 -20.99 -11.98 2.68
N TYR A 15 -20.27 -10.93 3.06
CA TYR A 15 -18.91 -11.08 3.58
C TYR A 15 -18.94 -11.54 5.04
N GLU A 16 -18.21 -12.60 5.35
CA GLU A 16 -18.04 -13.05 6.73
C GLU A 16 -17.10 -12.11 7.48
N ARG A 17 -17.52 -11.59 8.65
CA ARG A 17 -16.65 -10.78 9.51
C ARG A 17 -15.91 -11.69 10.49
N THR A 18 -14.59 -11.71 10.41
CA THR A 18 -13.75 -12.58 11.24
C THR A 18 -12.60 -11.81 11.88
N ARG A 19 -12.14 -12.25 13.04
CA ARG A 19 -10.85 -11.78 13.56
C ARG A 19 -9.74 -12.58 12.88
N PRO A 20 -8.64 -11.94 12.44
CA PRO A 20 -7.51 -12.68 11.92
C PRO A 20 -6.94 -13.61 13.00
N SER A 21 -6.45 -14.79 12.62
CA SER A 21 -5.87 -15.78 13.54
C SER A 21 -4.58 -15.32 14.26
N GLY A 22 -4.14 -14.10 13.97
CA GLY A 22 -3.09 -13.32 14.62
C GLY A 22 -2.85 -12.03 13.85
N LEU A 23 -2.31 -10.99 14.49
CA LEU A 23 -1.84 -9.80 13.78
C LEU A 23 -0.71 -10.18 12.81
N VAL A 24 -0.81 -9.75 11.55
CA VAL A 24 0.23 -10.02 10.56
C VAL A 24 1.53 -9.37 11.00
N LYS A 25 2.52 -10.21 11.33
CA LYS A 25 3.90 -9.76 11.50
C LYS A 25 4.47 -9.48 10.11
N LEU A 26 4.20 -8.29 9.57
CA LEU A 26 4.63 -7.87 8.23
C LEU A 26 6.12 -8.15 7.93
N PRO A 27 7.07 -7.89 8.85
CA PRO A 27 8.48 -8.27 8.62
C PRO A 27 8.66 -9.78 8.37
N ALA A 28 7.93 -10.64 9.07
CA ALA A 28 8.02 -12.10 8.93
C ALA A 28 7.36 -12.59 7.63
N LEU A 29 6.28 -11.93 7.18
CA LEU A 29 5.66 -12.17 5.87
C LEU A 29 6.70 -11.99 4.75
N TYR A 30 7.40 -10.85 4.75
CA TYR A 30 8.38 -10.52 3.72
C TYR A 30 9.67 -11.34 3.80
N ALA A 31 10.13 -11.73 5.00
CA ALA A 31 11.28 -12.61 5.17
C ALA A 31 11.06 -13.97 4.51
N SER A 32 9.86 -14.54 4.61
CA SER A 32 9.51 -15.83 3.99
C SER A 32 9.45 -15.75 2.45
N ALA A 33 9.10 -14.59 1.91
CA ALA A 33 9.05 -14.29 0.48
C ALA A 33 10.46 -14.07 -0.11
N GLY A 34 11.32 -13.31 0.59
CA GLY A 34 12.71 -13.11 0.20
C GLY A 34 13.52 -14.42 0.16
N ALA A 35 13.26 -15.34 1.09
CA ALA A 35 13.88 -16.67 1.09
C ALA A 35 13.50 -17.51 -0.15
N ARG A 36 12.24 -17.40 -0.63
CA ARG A 36 11.77 -18.07 -1.86
C ARG A 36 12.40 -17.47 -3.13
N ALA A 37 12.53 -16.14 -3.19
CA ALA A 37 13.19 -15.47 -4.32
C ALA A 37 14.70 -15.79 -4.37
N ALA A 38 15.37 -15.84 -3.21
CA ALA A 38 16.77 -16.25 -3.12
C ALA A 38 16.97 -17.71 -3.55
N THR A 39 16.05 -18.62 -3.18
CA THR A 39 16.09 -20.02 -3.62
C THR A 39 15.72 -20.20 -5.10
N SER A 40 14.83 -19.36 -5.66
CA SER A 40 14.54 -19.38 -7.10
C SER A 40 15.66 -18.79 -7.95
N VAL A 41 16.39 -17.78 -7.45
CA VAL A 41 17.60 -17.26 -8.11
C VAL A 41 18.75 -18.26 -8.00
N ALA A 42 18.92 -18.92 -6.86
CA ALA A 42 19.89 -20.01 -6.71
C ALA A 42 19.55 -21.25 -7.57
N GLY A 43 18.26 -21.54 -7.77
CA GLY A 43 17.79 -22.60 -8.66
C GLY A 43 17.80 -22.23 -10.15
N GLY A 44 17.57 -20.95 -10.48
CA GLY A 44 17.57 -20.42 -11.86
C GLY A 44 18.97 -20.12 -12.39
N ALA A 45 19.95 -19.86 -11.54
CA ALA A 45 21.36 -19.80 -11.91
C ALA A 45 21.95 -21.17 -12.31
N ALA A 46 21.18 -22.26 -12.18
CA ALA A 46 21.52 -23.60 -12.61
C ALA A 46 20.74 -24.07 -13.87
N SER A 47 20.16 -23.16 -14.66
CA SER A 47 19.48 -23.52 -15.91
C SER A 47 20.02 -22.78 -17.14
N SER A 48 21.28 -23.04 -17.51
CA SER A 48 21.74 -22.96 -18.91
C SER A 48 23.09 -23.61 -19.20
N ALA A 49 23.81 -24.15 -18.22
CA ALA A 49 25.00 -24.97 -18.47
C ALA A 49 25.05 -26.13 -17.48
N SER A 50 25.47 -27.30 -17.98
CA SER A 50 25.76 -28.53 -17.21
C SER A 50 24.61 -29.55 -17.05
N ARG A 51 24.07 -30.02 -18.18
CA ARG A 51 23.83 -31.47 -18.32
C ARG A 51 25.18 -32.16 -18.42
N LYS A 52 25.72 -32.61 -17.28
CA LYS A 52 26.62 -33.76 -17.08
C LYS A 52 27.44 -33.54 -15.81
N VAL A 53 27.67 -34.66 -15.10
CA VAL A 53 28.61 -34.89 -13.99
C VAL A 53 28.04 -34.78 -12.56
N LEU A 54 27.59 -35.96 -12.12
CA LEU A 54 27.82 -36.69 -10.86
C LEU A 54 27.27 -36.22 -9.49
N PRO A 55 26.99 -37.21 -8.60
CA PRO A 55 26.28 -37.09 -7.34
C PRO A 55 27.23 -36.90 -6.15
N ALA A 56 26.86 -36.02 -5.23
CA ALA A 56 27.20 -36.05 -3.81
C ALA A 56 26.30 -34.99 -3.14
N LEU A 57 25.96 -35.15 -1.86
CA LEU A 57 24.90 -34.41 -1.13
C LEU A 57 23.49 -35.01 -1.22
N ARG A 58 23.42 -36.33 -1.35
CA ARG A 58 22.32 -37.10 -0.78
C ARG A 58 22.86 -37.71 0.50
N ASN A 59 22.84 -36.96 1.61
CA ASN A 59 22.94 -37.40 3.03
C ASN A 59 23.45 -36.25 3.92
N SER A 60 22.55 -35.45 4.48
CA SER A 60 22.79 -34.66 5.70
C SER A 60 21.51 -34.63 6.54
N PRO A 61 21.56 -34.76 7.88
CA PRO A 61 20.40 -35.10 8.71
C PRO A 61 19.56 -33.91 9.20
N VAL A 62 19.76 -32.69 8.69
CA VAL A 62 18.91 -31.54 9.08
C VAL A 62 17.68 -31.46 8.17
N GLY A 63 16.83 -32.47 8.29
CA GLY A 63 15.67 -32.66 7.40
C GLY A 63 14.44 -33.10 8.16
N ARG A 64 14.11 -32.46 9.29
CA ARG A 64 12.85 -32.72 10.03
C ARG A 64 12.61 -31.66 11.11
N VAL A 65 12.10 -30.49 10.72
CA VAL A 65 10.96 -29.76 11.35
C VAL A 65 10.52 -28.70 10.33
N LEU A 66 9.65 -29.07 9.39
CA LEU A 66 8.92 -28.11 8.54
C LEU A 66 7.43 -28.47 8.64
N PRO A 67 6.52 -27.50 8.85
CA PRO A 67 5.09 -27.76 8.91
C PRO A 67 4.58 -28.36 7.60
N ALA A 68 3.55 -29.23 7.69
CA ALA A 68 2.96 -29.96 6.56
C ALA A 68 2.42 -29.06 5.43
N SER A 69 2.26 -27.75 5.66
CA SER A 69 1.97 -26.75 4.64
C SER A 69 3.09 -26.52 3.62
N LEU A 70 4.23 -27.19 3.78
CA LEU A 70 5.42 -27.09 2.92
C LEU A 70 5.71 -28.38 2.13
N ARG A 71 4.76 -29.32 2.05
CA ARG A 71 4.91 -30.57 1.28
C ARG A 71 3.75 -30.81 0.30
N SER A 72 3.77 -30.07 -0.82
CA SER A 72 3.28 -30.42 -2.17
C SER A 72 3.09 -29.09 -2.94
N SER A 73 3.18 -28.96 -4.27
CA SER A 73 3.70 -29.78 -5.37
C SER A 73 3.48 -28.97 -6.66
N GLY A 74 4.53 -28.51 -7.35
CA GLY A 74 4.45 -27.97 -8.73
C GLY A 74 3.45 -26.81 -8.97
N PRO A 75 3.41 -26.24 -10.18
CA PRO A 75 2.32 -25.35 -10.56
C PRO A 75 1.09 -26.21 -10.82
N GLU A 76 0.24 -26.36 -9.81
CA GLU A 76 -1.11 -26.86 -10.00
C GLU A 76 -1.83 -25.85 -10.90
N LYS A 77 -2.25 -26.29 -12.10
CA LYS A 77 -3.11 -25.49 -12.97
C LYS A 77 -4.42 -25.27 -12.22
N VAL A 78 -4.58 -24.11 -11.60
CA VAL A 78 -5.87 -23.66 -11.07
C VAL A 78 -6.79 -23.49 -12.28
N SER A 79 -7.64 -24.49 -12.52
CA SER A 79 -8.63 -24.56 -13.59
C SER A 79 -9.92 -23.80 -13.25
N GLY A 80 -9.85 -22.81 -12.37
CA GLY A 80 -10.99 -21.99 -11.93
C GLY A 80 -10.76 -20.52 -12.25
N ALA A 81 -11.84 -19.81 -12.52
CA ALA A 81 -11.79 -18.35 -12.63
C ALA A 81 -11.44 -17.75 -11.27
N LEU A 82 -10.67 -16.65 -11.24
CA LEU A 82 -10.24 -16.00 -10.01
C LEU A 82 -11.45 -15.42 -9.26
N GLU A 83 -11.50 -15.67 -7.95
CA GLU A 83 -12.49 -15.11 -7.04
C GLU A 83 -11.81 -14.58 -5.78
N LEU A 84 -12.25 -13.41 -5.31
CA LEU A 84 -11.80 -12.87 -4.03
C LEU A 84 -12.53 -13.56 -2.87
N PRO A 85 -11.86 -13.80 -1.73
CA PRO A 85 -12.54 -14.32 -0.55
C PRO A 85 -13.57 -13.30 -0.05
N ARG A 86 -14.81 -13.75 0.18
CA ARG A 86 -15.90 -12.94 0.74
C ARG A 86 -15.77 -12.83 2.25
N VAL A 87 -14.72 -12.15 2.69
CA VAL A 87 -14.37 -12.00 4.10
C VAL A 87 -13.91 -10.59 4.40
N ALA A 88 -14.28 -10.11 5.59
CA ALA A 88 -13.72 -8.91 6.18
C ALA A 88 -12.98 -9.29 7.48
N HIS A 89 -11.72 -8.88 7.60
CA HIS A 89 -10.97 -9.01 8.85
C HIS A 89 -11.22 -7.79 9.74
N VAL A 90 -11.56 -8.04 11.00
CA VAL A 90 -11.87 -7.02 12.00
C VAL A 90 -10.84 -7.08 13.12
N VAL A 91 -10.25 -5.94 13.47
CA VAL A 91 -9.30 -5.78 14.58
C VAL A 91 -9.72 -4.60 15.44
N ASP A 92 -10.10 -4.90 16.68
CA ASP A 92 -10.53 -3.91 17.65
C ASP A 92 -9.36 -3.31 18.43
N GLY A 93 -9.55 -2.10 18.95
CA GLY A 93 -8.66 -1.50 19.95
C GLY A 93 -7.31 -1.03 19.41
N LEU A 94 -7.21 -0.78 18.10
CA LEU A 94 -6.04 -0.14 17.49
C LEU A 94 -5.94 1.31 17.96
N SER A 95 -4.74 1.77 18.25
CA SER A 95 -4.49 3.16 18.64
C SER A 95 -3.13 3.60 18.12
N ALA A 96 -3.03 4.85 17.67
CA ALA A 96 -1.75 5.47 17.39
C ALA A 96 -1.08 5.86 18.72
N ASP A 97 -0.03 5.15 19.09
CA ASP A 97 0.83 5.56 20.20
C ASP A 97 1.48 6.93 19.92
N ALA A 98 1.68 7.75 20.96
CA ALA A 98 2.19 9.11 20.80
C ALA A 98 3.62 9.16 20.26
N GLU A 99 4.52 8.31 20.77
CA GLU A 99 5.90 8.24 20.30
C GLU A 99 5.95 7.72 18.86
N TRP A 100 5.15 6.69 18.56
CA TRP A 100 5.03 6.17 17.20
C TRP A 100 4.51 7.22 16.22
N HIS A 101 3.46 7.95 16.57
CA HIS A 101 2.86 8.98 15.71
C HIS A 101 3.81 10.15 15.48
N GLU A 102 4.53 10.58 16.51
CA GLU A 102 5.56 11.63 16.39
C GLU A 102 6.69 11.18 15.44
N ASN A 103 7.20 9.95 15.64
CA ASN A 103 8.22 9.38 14.76
C ASN A 103 7.71 9.27 13.30
N PHE A 104 6.46 8.84 13.10
CA PHE A 104 5.85 8.78 11.78
C PHE A 104 5.82 10.17 11.13
N CYS A 105 5.29 11.17 11.83
CA CYS A 105 5.22 12.55 11.36
C CYS A 105 6.61 13.10 11.00
N ARG A 106 7.61 12.83 11.83
CA ARG A 106 9.00 13.24 11.58
C ARG A 106 9.56 12.64 10.28
N VAL A 107 9.34 11.35 10.04
CA VAL A 107 9.81 10.66 8.83
C VAL A 107 9.18 11.23 7.57
N VAL A 108 7.88 11.55 7.61
CA VAL A 108 7.15 12.09 6.44
C VAL A 108 7.11 13.62 6.38
N HIS A 109 7.77 14.30 7.32
CA HIS A 109 7.78 15.76 7.45
C HIS A 109 6.38 16.38 7.65
N ALA A 110 5.47 15.67 8.33
CA ALA A 110 4.18 16.21 8.75
C ALA A 110 4.32 16.99 10.05
N GLY A 111 3.62 18.13 10.14
CA GLY A 111 3.44 18.86 11.39
C GLY A 111 2.34 18.22 12.24
N PRO A 112 2.49 18.15 13.57
CA PRO A 112 1.40 17.77 14.46
C PRO A 112 0.30 18.83 14.41
N ARG A 113 -0.96 18.39 14.49
CA ARG A 113 -2.13 19.28 14.50
C ARG A 113 -2.98 19.00 15.74
N PRO A 114 -3.48 20.02 16.44
CA PRO A 114 -4.41 19.82 17.55
C PRO A 114 -5.79 19.35 17.04
N MET A 115 -6.50 18.57 17.85
CA MET A 115 -7.87 18.10 17.57
C MET A 115 -8.87 19.25 17.34
N ALA A 116 -8.66 20.37 18.02
CA ALA A 116 -9.40 21.61 17.87
C ALA A 116 -8.49 22.80 18.19
N PRO A 117 -8.81 24.03 17.77
CA PRO A 117 -8.05 25.21 18.18
C PRO A 117 -7.89 25.30 19.71
N GLY A 118 -6.64 25.26 20.19
CA GLY A 118 -6.32 25.30 21.62
C GLY A 118 -6.40 23.95 22.36
N ALA A 119 -6.75 22.85 21.69
CA ALA A 119 -6.72 21.52 22.30
C ALA A 119 -5.28 21.06 22.58
N ALA A 120 -5.07 20.41 23.72
CA ALA A 120 -3.79 19.79 24.07
C ALA A 120 -3.56 18.47 23.30
N GLU A 121 -4.64 17.79 22.90
CA GLU A 121 -4.61 16.54 22.16
C GLU A 121 -4.31 16.79 20.68
N ALA A 122 -3.41 16.00 20.11
CA ALA A 122 -3.11 16.01 18.69
C ALA A 122 -4.01 15.04 17.92
N ALA A 123 -4.41 15.43 16.71
CA ALA A 123 -5.04 14.55 15.75
C ALA A 123 -3.99 13.66 15.08
N VAL A 124 -4.34 12.39 14.87
CA VAL A 124 -3.52 11.45 14.12
C VAL A 124 -3.49 11.88 12.66
N PHE A 125 -2.28 12.09 12.14
CA PHE A 125 -2.04 12.45 10.75
C PHE A 125 -2.65 11.39 9.82
N SER A 126 -3.38 11.81 8.79
CA SER A 126 -4.13 10.87 7.95
C SER A 126 -3.28 9.81 7.25
N GLY A 127 -2.03 10.12 6.90
CA GLY A 127 -1.09 9.13 6.36
C GLY A 127 -0.67 8.08 7.39
N ALA A 128 -0.63 8.46 8.68
CA ALA A 128 -0.38 7.53 9.78
C ALA A 128 -1.57 6.59 9.99
N LEU A 129 -2.82 7.07 9.88
CA LEU A 129 -4.02 6.21 9.93
C LEU A 129 -3.99 5.12 8.86
N HIS A 130 -3.52 5.43 7.64
CA HIS A 130 -3.28 4.41 6.62
C HIS A 130 -2.27 3.36 7.11
N SER A 131 -1.13 3.77 7.68
CA SER A 131 -0.12 2.83 8.20
C SER A 131 -0.60 2.01 9.39
N LEU A 132 -1.46 2.58 10.25
CA LEU A 132 -2.11 1.86 11.34
C LEU A 132 -3.08 0.78 10.82
N ALA A 133 -3.82 1.09 9.75
CA ALA A 133 -4.77 0.20 9.09
C ALA A 133 -4.11 -0.88 8.20
N PHE A 134 -2.92 -0.61 7.66
CA PHE A 134 -2.24 -1.44 6.66
C PHE A 134 -2.05 -2.91 7.06
N PRO A 135 -1.62 -3.27 8.30
CA PRO A 135 -1.52 -4.67 8.71
C PRO A 135 -2.84 -5.45 8.63
N VAL A 136 -3.98 -4.77 8.79
CA VAL A 136 -5.31 -5.39 8.72
C VAL A 136 -5.68 -5.69 7.27
N ALA A 137 -5.44 -4.77 6.33
CA ALA A 137 -5.57 -5.05 4.90
C ALA A 137 -4.69 -6.23 4.45
N MET A 138 -3.43 -6.23 4.90
CA MET A 138 -2.49 -7.30 4.60
C MET A 138 -2.92 -8.66 5.15
N SER A 139 -3.68 -8.69 6.26
CA SER A 139 -4.23 -9.94 6.79
C SER A 139 -5.24 -10.59 5.86
N VAL A 140 -5.96 -9.81 5.04
CA VAL A 140 -6.87 -10.33 4.00
C VAL A 140 -6.07 -10.79 2.78
N LEU A 141 -5.13 -9.96 2.31
CA LEU A 141 -4.30 -10.25 1.13
C LEU A 141 -3.41 -11.49 1.31
N THR A 142 -3.09 -11.87 2.55
CA THR A 142 -2.18 -12.97 2.87
C THR A 142 -2.90 -14.24 3.32
N ARG A 143 -4.23 -14.29 3.18
CA ARG A 143 -4.98 -15.51 3.42
C ARG A 143 -4.56 -16.62 2.47
N LYS A 144 -4.74 -17.87 2.91
CA LYS A 144 -4.42 -19.06 2.12
C LYS A 144 -5.25 -19.19 0.84
N ASP A 145 -6.48 -18.69 0.87
CA ASP A 145 -7.46 -18.70 -0.22
C ASP A 145 -7.41 -17.41 -1.07
N PHE A 146 -6.47 -16.49 -0.80
CA PHE A 146 -6.33 -15.28 -1.60
C PHE A 146 -5.71 -15.62 -2.98
N PRO A 147 -6.32 -15.20 -4.10
CA PRO A 147 -6.02 -15.77 -5.41
C PRO A 147 -4.80 -15.17 -6.12
N LEU A 148 -4.20 -14.10 -5.57
CA LEU A 148 -3.14 -13.34 -6.24
C LEU A 148 -1.83 -13.29 -5.42
N PRO A 149 -0.66 -13.29 -6.10
CA PRO A 149 0.62 -13.23 -5.41
C PRO A 149 0.84 -11.86 -4.79
N VAL A 150 0.87 -11.78 -3.46
CA VAL A 150 1.12 -10.53 -2.72
C VAL A 150 2.50 -9.94 -3.01
N LEU A 151 3.52 -10.81 -3.08
CA LEU A 151 4.87 -10.38 -3.40
C LEU A 151 4.95 -9.92 -4.86
N GLY A 152 5.36 -8.67 -5.07
CA GLY A 152 5.46 -8.08 -6.41
C GLY A 152 4.19 -7.37 -6.87
N MET A 153 3.14 -7.32 -6.05
CA MET A 153 2.02 -6.42 -6.33
C MET A 153 2.49 -4.97 -6.37
N VAL A 154 1.97 -4.22 -7.34
CA VAL A 154 2.28 -2.80 -7.52
C VAL A 154 1.12 -1.99 -6.97
N HIS A 155 1.40 -1.11 -6.02
CA HIS A 155 0.41 -0.14 -5.52
C HIS A 155 0.25 0.97 -6.57
N LEU A 156 -0.93 1.09 -7.18
CA LEU A 156 -1.20 2.01 -8.29
C LEU A 156 -1.82 3.32 -7.83
N SER A 157 -2.76 3.26 -6.89
CA SER A 157 -3.42 4.44 -6.33
C SER A 157 -3.95 4.16 -4.94
N ASN A 158 -4.13 5.23 -4.18
CA ASN A 158 -4.78 5.19 -2.87
C ASN A 158 -5.75 6.36 -2.76
N THR A 159 -6.97 6.11 -2.29
CA THR A 159 -7.99 7.14 -2.01
C THR A 159 -8.46 7.00 -0.57
N VAL A 160 -8.65 8.12 0.11
CA VAL A 160 -9.05 8.18 1.51
C VAL A 160 -10.15 9.20 1.71
N HIS A 161 -11.19 8.80 2.42
CA HIS A 161 -12.20 9.67 3.01
C HIS A 161 -11.86 9.82 4.49
N HIS A 162 -11.39 11.02 4.88
CA HIS A 162 -11.12 11.38 6.26
C HIS A 162 -12.34 12.10 6.81
N VAL A 163 -13.16 11.38 7.56
CA VAL A 163 -14.51 11.83 7.95
C VAL A 163 -14.46 12.67 9.22
N THR A 164 -13.77 12.16 10.24
CA THR A 164 -13.54 12.88 11.50
C THR A 164 -12.13 12.60 12.00
N ASP A 165 -11.59 13.54 12.77
CA ASP A 165 -10.30 13.36 13.39
C ASP A 165 -10.31 12.21 14.39
N VAL A 166 -9.18 11.50 14.48
CA VAL A 166 -8.91 10.49 15.52
C VAL A 166 -7.83 11.08 16.43
N ALA A 167 -8.05 11.12 17.73
CA ALA A 167 -7.04 11.63 18.66
C ALA A 167 -5.88 10.63 18.81
N VAL A 168 -4.66 11.12 19.04
CA VAL A 168 -3.53 10.28 19.43
C VAL A 168 -3.88 9.52 20.71
N GLY A 169 -3.64 8.21 20.74
CA GLY A 169 -4.03 7.32 21.84
C GLY A 169 -5.50 6.84 21.80
N GLU A 170 -6.34 7.42 20.96
CA GLU A 170 -7.72 6.98 20.80
C GLU A 170 -7.79 5.57 20.21
N ARG A 171 -8.74 4.75 20.70
CA ARG A 171 -8.97 3.40 20.21
C ARG A 171 -10.02 3.39 19.10
N VAL A 172 -9.66 2.74 18.00
CA VAL A 172 -10.54 2.50 16.84
C VAL A 172 -10.57 1.02 16.48
N THR A 173 -11.62 0.60 15.79
CA THR A 173 -11.72 -0.72 15.16
C THR A 173 -11.43 -0.60 13.67
N ALA A 174 -10.47 -1.38 13.18
CA ALA A 174 -10.20 -1.52 11.75
C ALA A 174 -10.97 -2.68 11.16
N THR A 175 -11.68 -2.46 10.06
CA THR A 175 -12.32 -3.51 9.27
C THR A 175 -11.79 -3.46 7.85
N ALA A 176 -11.15 -4.54 7.39
CA ALA A 176 -10.53 -4.62 6.07
C ALA A 176 -11.11 -5.74 5.20
N TRP A 177 -11.25 -5.51 3.90
CA TRP A 177 -11.66 -6.50 2.91
C TRP A 177 -11.03 -6.18 1.54
N THR A 178 -11.31 -7.01 0.55
CA THR A 178 -10.90 -6.78 -0.84
C THR A 178 -12.09 -6.84 -1.78
N GLU A 179 -12.06 -6.05 -2.84
CA GLU A 179 -13.15 -5.95 -3.82
C GLU A 179 -12.61 -5.57 -5.21
N ASN A 180 -13.51 -5.42 -6.19
CA ASN A 180 -13.22 -4.90 -7.53
C ASN A 180 -12.08 -5.64 -8.25
N LEU A 181 -12.08 -6.98 -8.19
CA LEU A 181 -11.19 -7.80 -9.01
C LEU A 181 -11.50 -7.55 -10.49
N ARG A 182 -10.50 -7.13 -11.25
CA ARG A 182 -10.68 -6.70 -12.65
C ARG A 182 -9.45 -6.93 -13.50
N SER A 183 -9.67 -7.17 -14.78
CA SER A 183 -8.59 -7.31 -15.76
C SER A 183 -7.85 -5.99 -15.99
N HIS A 184 -6.54 -6.07 -16.25
CA HIS A 184 -5.71 -4.94 -16.64
C HIS A 184 -4.70 -5.37 -17.72
N ARG A 185 -4.33 -4.47 -18.63
CA ARG A 185 -3.37 -4.75 -19.72
C ARG A 185 -2.02 -5.30 -19.26
N SER A 186 -1.65 -5.09 -18.00
CA SER A 186 -0.40 -5.57 -17.40
C SER A 186 -0.59 -6.60 -16.29
N GLY A 187 -1.81 -7.10 -16.07
CA GLY A 187 -2.08 -8.15 -15.10
C GLY A 187 -3.53 -8.12 -14.57
N THR A 188 -3.70 -8.40 -13.29
CA THR A 188 -5.01 -8.34 -12.61
C THR A 188 -4.97 -7.28 -11.51
N MET A 189 -6.00 -6.45 -11.44
CA MET A 189 -6.16 -5.42 -10.41
C MET A 189 -7.20 -5.82 -9.38
N LEU A 190 -7.03 -5.33 -8.15
CA LEU A 190 -8.02 -5.41 -7.08
C LEU A 190 -7.90 -4.18 -6.18
N ASP A 191 -8.92 -3.95 -5.37
CA ASP A 191 -8.92 -2.91 -4.36
C ASP A 191 -8.91 -3.55 -2.97
N ALA A 192 -8.00 -3.11 -2.10
CA ALA A 192 -8.04 -3.40 -0.67
C ALA A 192 -8.66 -2.21 0.05
N VAL A 193 -9.70 -2.45 0.83
CA VAL A 193 -10.46 -1.41 1.53
C VAL A 193 -10.32 -1.60 3.02
N VAL A 194 -10.15 -0.50 3.76
CA VAL A 194 -10.17 -0.50 5.23
C VAL A 194 -10.99 0.67 5.75
N THR A 195 -11.82 0.43 6.75
CA THR A 195 -12.48 1.47 7.54
C THR A 195 -11.95 1.47 8.98
N LEU A 196 -11.83 2.65 9.59
CA LEU A 196 -11.59 2.84 11.01
C LEU A 196 -12.86 3.42 11.64
N THR A 197 -13.43 2.68 12.60
CA THR A 197 -14.66 3.07 13.31
C THR A 197 -14.40 3.31 14.79
N ARG A 198 -15.17 4.24 15.37
CA ARG A 198 -15.26 4.45 16.81
C ARG A 198 -16.15 3.38 17.46
N GLU A 199 -16.18 3.36 18.79
CA GLU A 199 -16.98 2.41 19.57
C GLU A 199 -18.48 2.54 19.30
N ASP A 200 -18.96 3.76 19.01
CA ASP A 200 -20.35 4.04 18.64
C ASP A 200 -20.70 3.61 17.19
N GLY A 201 -19.74 3.04 16.46
CA GLY A 201 -19.90 2.58 15.09
C GLY A 201 -19.73 3.66 14.02
N THR A 202 -19.45 4.91 14.40
CA THR A 202 -19.20 5.98 13.44
C THR A 202 -17.85 5.77 12.73
N VAL A 203 -17.83 5.98 11.41
CA VAL A 203 -16.59 5.88 10.62
C VAL A 203 -15.82 7.19 10.77
N ALA A 204 -14.57 7.11 11.24
CA ALA A 204 -13.67 8.26 11.29
C ALA A 204 -12.83 8.37 10.02
N TRP A 205 -12.49 7.22 9.42
CA TRP A 205 -11.57 7.17 8.29
C TRP A 205 -11.86 5.95 7.41
N ALA A 206 -11.78 6.10 6.09
CA ALA A 206 -11.86 4.99 5.16
C ALA A 206 -10.84 5.14 4.04
N GLY A 207 -10.13 4.06 3.71
CA GLY A 207 -9.12 4.03 2.66
C GLY A 207 -9.34 2.89 1.68
N ARG A 208 -9.04 3.15 0.41
CA ARG A 208 -9.04 2.18 -0.69
C ARG A 208 -7.70 2.24 -1.41
N SER A 209 -6.96 1.14 -1.37
CA SER A 209 -5.68 0.96 -2.07
C SER A 209 -5.86 0.04 -3.28
N THR A 210 -5.51 0.51 -4.46
CA THR A 210 -5.56 -0.29 -5.70
C THR A 210 -4.23 -0.98 -5.95
N TYR A 211 -4.25 -2.31 -6.05
CA TYR A 211 -3.07 -3.13 -6.33
C TYR A 211 -3.16 -3.80 -7.69
N LEU A 212 -2.02 -3.94 -8.36
CA LEU A 212 -1.84 -4.70 -9.59
C LEU A 212 -0.95 -5.91 -9.35
N ALA A 213 -1.51 -7.12 -9.48
CA ALA A 213 -0.78 -8.36 -9.63
C ALA A 213 -0.24 -8.46 -11.06
N LYS A 214 0.97 -7.93 -11.27
CA LYS A 214 1.58 -7.79 -12.58
C LYS A 214 1.84 -9.16 -13.23
N GLY A 215 1.44 -9.31 -14.50
CA GLY A 215 1.65 -10.53 -15.30
C GLY A 215 0.68 -11.67 -15.02
N VAL A 216 -0.28 -11.50 -14.11
CA VAL A 216 -1.38 -12.46 -13.90
C VAL A 216 -2.54 -12.09 -14.81
N HIS A 217 -2.94 -12.99 -15.72
CA HIS A 217 -4.01 -12.74 -16.71
C HIS A 217 -5.08 -13.83 -16.70
N THR A 218 -5.23 -14.53 -15.58
CA THR A 218 -6.23 -15.60 -15.42
C THR A 218 -7.65 -15.04 -15.54
N ALA A 219 -8.57 -15.81 -16.11
CA ALA A 219 -9.98 -15.44 -16.20
C ALA A 219 -10.55 -15.14 -14.80
N ILE A 220 -11.43 -14.15 -14.70
CA ILE A 220 -12.06 -13.71 -13.45
C ILE A 220 -13.52 -14.18 -13.45
N ALA A 221 -14.00 -14.71 -12.32
CA ALA A 221 -15.35 -15.26 -12.26
C ALA A 221 -16.40 -14.16 -12.43
N GLY A 222 -17.36 -14.38 -13.32
CA GLY A 222 -18.41 -13.40 -13.61
C GLY A 222 -17.98 -12.21 -14.47
N GLU A 223 -16.71 -12.11 -14.86
CA GLU A 223 -16.23 -11.09 -15.82
C GLU A 223 -16.21 -11.70 -17.24
N GLN A 224 -16.97 -11.10 -18.17
CA GLN A 224 -16.84 -11.42 -19.59
C GLN A 224 -15.46 -10.94 -20.09
N PRO A 225 -14.77 -11.68 -20.98
CA PRO A 225 -13.53 -11.22 -21.58
C PRO A 225 -13.76 -9.84 -22.22
N ARG A 226 -13.15 -8.80 -21.64
CA ARG A 226 -13.16 -7.47 -22.25
C ARG A 226 -12.33 -7.53 -23.54
N PRO A 227 -12.84 -7.05 -24.69
CA PRO A 227 -12.01 -6.92 -25.88
C PRO A 227 -10.78 -6.05 -25.55
N GLU A 228 -9.62 -6.39 -26.12
CA GLU A 228 -8.35 -5.66 -25.94
C GLU A 228 -8.43 -4.15 -26.26
N GLN A 229 -9.55 -3.70 -26.82
CA GLN A 229 -9.84 -2.34 -27.29
C GLN A 229 -10.47 -1.41 -26.25
N ASP A 230 -10.69 -1.84 -24.99
CA ASP A 230 -10.86 -0.89 -23.88
C ASP A 230 -9.48 -0.29 -23.55
N VAL A 231 -8.96 0.50 -24.51
CA VAL A 231 -7.74 1.28 -24.38
C VAL A 231 -7.98 2.23 -23.22
N ALA A 232 -7.31 1.97 -22.10
CA ALA A 232 -7.24 2.93 -21.01
C ALA A 232 -6.93 4.29 -21.64
N PRO A 233 -7.68 5.36 -21.29
CA PRO A 233 -7.53 6.66 -21.94
C PRO A 233 -6.05 7.00 -22.02
N GLU A 234 -5.59 7.37 -23.22
CA GLU A 234 -4.20 7.75 -23.44
C GLU A 234 -3.86 8.81 -22.39
N ARG A 235 -2.98 8.47 -21.44
CA ARG A 235 -2.60 9.41 -20.40
C ARG A 235 -1.96 10.59 -21.12
N ALA A 236 -2.58 11.76 -20.99
CA ALA A 236 -2.04 12.99 -21.53
C ALA A 236 -0.55 13.08 -21.15
N PRO A 237 0.33 13.50 -22.08
CA PRO A 237 1.74 13.65 -21.79
C PRO A 237 1.91 14.52 -20.54
N PHE A 238 2.74 14.06 -19.61
CA PHE A 238 3.01 14.81 -18.39
C PHE A 238 3.85 16.04 -18.73
N GLU A 239 3.27 17.22 -18.49
CA GLU A 239 3.99 18.49 -18.50
C GLU A 239 4.39 18.82 -17.07
N ALA A 240 5.71 18.97 -16.85
CA ALA A 240 6.23 19.28 -15.53
C ALA A 240 5.86 20.73 -15.15
N PRO A 241 5.16 20.95 -14.01
CA PRO A 241 4.86 22.29 -13.53
C PRO A 241 6.13 23.01 -13.05
N LEU A 242 6.03 24.32 -12.81
CA LEU A 242 7.09 25.05 -12.12
C LEU A 242 7.25 24.48 -10.71
N PRO A 243 8.47 24.07 -10.31
CA PRO A 243 8.70 23.50 -8.99
C PRO A 243 8.55 24.55 -7.89
N THR A 244 7.78 24.22 -6.86
CA THR A 244 7.69 25.00 -5.61
C THR A 244 8.64 24.45 -4.54
N GLY A 245 9.24 23.28 -4.77
CA GLY A 245 10.22 22.69 -3.87
C GLY A 245 10.97 21.49 -4.46
N GLN A 246 11.89 20.96 -3.67
CA GLN A 246 12.69 19.79 -4.01
C GLN A 246 12.92 18.91 -2.79
N TRP A 247 12.88 17.59 -2.96
CA TRP A 247 13.24 16.63 -1.92
C TRP A 247 14.54 15.92 -2.28
N SER A 248 15.45 15.86 -1.32
CA SER A 248 16.61 14.96 -1.35
C SER A 248 16.27 13.71 -0.54
N LEU A 249 16.22 12.56 -1.22
CA LEU A 249 15.89 11.26 -0.64
C LEU A 249 17.15 10.40 -0.57
N GLY A 250 17.60 10.10 0.64
CA GLY A 250 18.78 9.28 0.87
C GLY A 250 18.53 7.79 0.60
N ALA A 251 19.60 7.00 0.55
CA ALA A 251 19.51 5.55 0.41
C ALA A 251 18.85 4.86 1.63
N GLY A 252 18.71 5.58 2.75
CA GLY A 252 18.01 5.12 3.96
C GLY A 252 16.50 5.32 3.93
N THR A 253 15.97 6.19 3.07
CA THR A 253 14.57 6.63 3.11
C THR A 253 13.55 5.48 3.14
N GLY A 254 13.78 4.40 2.39
CA GLY A 254 12.91 3.23 2.42
C GLY A 254 12.94 2.50 3.78
N ARG A 255 14.10 2.37 4.42
CA ARG A 255 14.21 1.75 5.75
C ARG A 255 13.60 2.63 6.84
N ASP A 256 13.81 3.93 6.75
CA ASP A 256 13.27 4.89 7.72
C ASP A 256 11.74 4.87 7.70
N TYR A 257 11.12 4.80 6.51
CA TYR A 257 9.68 4.66 6.40
C TYR A 257 9.18 3.27 6.79
N ALA A 258 9.90 2.19 6.47
CA ALA A 258 9.54 0.84 6.90
C ALA A 258 9.47 0.73 8.43
N ALA A 259 10.36 1.42 9.15
CA ALA A 259 10.38 1.43 10.62
C ALA A 259 9.10 1.99 11.25
N VAL A 260 8.49 3.01 10.64
CA VAL A 260 7.27 3.66 11.16
C VAL A 260 5.99 3.09 10.54
N SER A 261 6.04 2.51 9.33
CA SER A 261 4.86 1.98 8.64
C SER A 261 4.64 0.47 8.83
N GLY A 262 5.69 -0.27 9.21
CA GLY A 262 5.67 -1.73 9.23
C GLY A 262 5.79 -2.39 7.85
N ASP A 263 5.86 -1.62 6.75
CA ASP A 263 6.05 -2.15 5.41
C ASP A 263 7.54 -2.42 5.13
N TYR A 264 7.98 -3.63 5.47
CA TYR A 264 9.33 -4.12 5.21
C TYR A 264 9.44 -4.87 3.88
N ASN A 265 8.64 -4.52 2.86
CA ASN A 265 8.77 -5.11 1.54
C ASN A 265 10.22 -4.96 1.01
N PRO A 266 10.91 -6.05 0.62
CA PRO A 266 12.36 -6.01 0.37
C PRO A 266 12.78 -5.06 -0.75
N ILE A 267 11.86 -4.67 -1.62
CA ILE A 267 12.12 -3.69 -2.68
C ILE A 267 12.48 -2.29 -2.17
N HIS A 268 12.21 -1.99 -0.90
CA HIS A 268 12.48 -0.69 -0.29
C HIS A 268 13.73 -0.66 0.60
N LEU A 269 14.24 -1.84 1.00
CA LEU A 269 15.22 -1.92 2.08
C LEU A 269 16.66 -1.72 1.60
N SER A 270 17.02 -2.29 0.46
CA SER A 270 18.39 -2.26 -0.08
C SER A 270 18.42 -2.56 -1.58
N ASP A 271 19.47 -2.13 -2.26
CA ASP A 271 19.71 -2.46 -3.67
C ASP A 271 19.76 -3.97 -3.92
N PRO A 272 20.50 -4.78 -3.13
CA PRO A 272 20.51 -6.24 -3.31
C PRO A 272 19.12 -6.88 -3.19
N SER A 273 18.35 -6.50 -2.17
CA SER A 273 17.01 -7.07 -1.95
C SER A 273 16.03 -6.66 -3.04
N ALA A 274 16.11 -5.43 -3.55
CA ALA A 274 15.29 -4.96 -4.65
C ALA A 274 15.66 -5.65 -5.98
N ARG A 275 16.95 -5.85 -6.25
CA ARG A 275 17.44 -6.57 -7.44
C ARG A 275 17.02 -8.04 -7.45
N ALA A 276 17.01 -8.70 -6.28
CA ALA A 276 16.51 -10.06 -6.14
C ALA A 276 15.02 -10.21 -6.53
N LEU A 277 14.27 -9.10 -6.52
CA LEU A 277 12.86 -9.02 -6.92
C LEU A 277 12.66 -8.32 -8.28
N GLY A 278 13.72 -8.22 -9.10
CA GLY A 278 13.63 -7.72 -10.47
C GLY A 278 13.65 -6.20 -10.62
N MET A 279 13.98 -5.45 -9.57
CA MET A 279 14.14 -3.98 -9.65
C MET A 279 15.59 -3.58 -9.99
N LYS A 280 15.78 -2.35 -10.47
CA LYS A 280 17.12 -1.80 -10.76
C LYS A 280 17.90 -1.39 -9.50
N GLY A 281 17.21 -1.20 -8.38
CA GLY A 281 17.72 -0.76 -7.09
C GLY A 281 16.56 -0.50 -6.13
N ALA A 282 16.87 -0.14 -4.89
CA ALA A 282 15.86 0.18 -3.89
C ALA A 282 15.01 1.37 -4.34
N ILE A 283 13.73 1.33 -4.02
CA ILE A 283 12.79 2.42 -4.30
C ILE A 283 12.20 2.97 -3.00
N ALA A 284 11.85 4.25 -2.97
CA ALA A 284 11.03 4.79 -1.89
C ALA A 284 9.65 4.13 -1.89
N HIS A 285 9.03 4.00 -0.71
CA HIS A 285 7.63 3.58 -0.62
C HIS A 285 6.72 4.58 -1.33
N GLY A 286 5.71 4.09 -2.04
CA GLY A 286 4.66 4.95 -2.60
C GLY A 286 4.00 5.76 -1.49
N MET A 287 3.65 5.11 -0.37
CA MET A 287 3.01 5.77 0.77
C MET A 287 3.91 6.73 1.53
N TYR A 288 5.25 6.59 1.48
CA TYR A 288 6.17 7.65 1.93
C TYR A 288 5.98 8.91 1.09
N THR A 289 6.01 8.74 -0.24
CA THR A 289 5.84 9.84 -1.21
C THR A 289 4.48 10.51 -1.04
N ALA A 290 3.41 9.71 -0.89
CA ALA A 290 2.05 10.21 -0.67
C ALA A 290 1.90 10.93 0.68
N SER A 291 2.42 10.36 1.77
CA SER A 291 2.34 10.97 3.10
C SER A 291 3.11 12.29 3.17
N ARG A 292 4.31 12.34 2.56
CA ARG A 292 5.10 13.56 2.48
C ARG A 292 4.47 14.62 1.57
N ALA A 293 3.84 14.20 0.46
CA ALA A 293 3.06 15.09 -0.38
C ALA A 293 1.84 15.66 0.37
N LEU A 294 1.10 14.83 1.10
CA LEU A 294 -0.02 15.25 1.92
C LEU A 294 0.41 16.24 3.02
N ALA A 295 1.57 16.05 3.63
CA ALA A 295 2.12 17.00 4.60
C ALA A 295 2.35 18.40 4.00
N LEU A 296 2.70 18.50 2.71
CA LEU A 296 2.90 19.80 2.05
C LEU A 296 1.60 20.56 1.79
N THR A 297 0.44 19.89 1.80
CA THR A 297 -0.85 20.59 1.66
C THR A 297 -1.26 21.28 2.95
N GLY A 298 -0.46 21.19 4.01
CA GLY A 298 -0.76 21.71 5.33
C GLY A 298 -1.79 20.87 6.11
N VAL A 299 -2.44 19.89 5.46
CA VAL A 299 -3.66 19.17 5.88
C VAL A 299 -4.74 20.11 6.43
N PRO A 300 -5.95 20.13 5.87
CA PRO A 300 -6.99 21.05 6.33
C PRO A 300 -7.23 20.90 7.83
N ALA A 301 -7.44 22.01 8.53
CA ALA A 301 -7.90 21.96 9.92
C ALA A 301 -9.35 21.43 10.02
N GLU A 302 -10.05 21.41 8.89
CA GLU A 302 -11.45 21.06 8.79
C GLU A 302 -11.59 19.65 8.19
N VAL A 303 -12.28 18.79 8.93
CA VAL A 303 -12.84 17.53 8.45
C VAL A 303 -14.34 17.75 8.17
N PRO A 304 -14.95 17.06 7.20
CA PRO A 304 -14.38 15.97 6.39
C PRO A 304 -13.56 16.46 5.18
N PHE A 305 -12.62 15.61 4.73
CA PHE A 305 -11.90 15.81 3.46
C PHE A 305 -11.54 14.48 2.79
N THR A 306 -11.29 14.52 1.49
CA THR A 306 -10.75 13.39 0.72
C THR A 306 -9.31 13.68 0.32
N TRP A 307 -8.47 12.65 0.29
CA TRP A 307 -7.22 12.71 -0.46
C TRP A 307 -7.00 11.46 -1.30
N SER A 308 -6.42 11.64 -2.47
CA SER A 308 -6.07 10.55 -3.38
C SER A 308 -4.67 10.74 -3.93
N VAL A 309 -4.05 9.64 -4.35
CA VAL A 309 -2.75 9.65 -5.01
C VAL A 309 -2.73 8.62 -6.12
N GLU A 310 -2.18 8.99 -7.27
CA GLU A 310 -1.78 8.06 -8.33
C GLU A 310 -0.26 7.91 -8.35
N PHE A 311 0.22 6.67 -8.39
CA PHE A 311 1.64 6.34 -8.53
C PHE A 311 1.97 6.05 -9.99
N ALA A 312 2.71 6.94 -10.63
CA ALA A 312 3.06 6.84 -12.05
C ALA A 312 4.33 6.01 -12.27
N THR A 313 5.41 6.32 -11.55
CA THR A 313 6.68 5.58 -11.65
C THR A 313 7.42 5.51 -10.31
N PRO A 314 8.17 4.43 -10.03
CA PRO A 314 8.93 4.32 -8.79
C PRO A 314 10.04 5.36 -8.64
N VAL A 315 10.25 5.84 -7.41
CA VAL A 315 11.37 6.71 -7.05
C VAL A 315 12.56 5.85 -6.63
N ARG A 316 13.57 5.66 -7.51
CA ARG A 316 14.77 4.86 -7.19
C ARG A 316 15.71 5.65 -6.29
N LEU A 317 16.09 5.06 -5.16
CA LEU A 317 16.94 5.68 -4.15
C LEU A 317 18.45 5.47 -4.43
N PRO A 318 19.33 6.39 -4.00
CA PRO A 318 18.99 7.76 -3.57
C PRO A 318 18.47 8.60 -4.75
N ALA A 319 17.65 9.60 -4.46
CA ALA A 319 16.99 10.44 -5.47
C ALA A 319 16.97 11.92 -5.08
N THR A 320 16.90 12.77 -6.10
CA THR A 320 16.43 14.14 -5.98
C THR A 320 15.17 14.25 -6.82
N VAL A 321 14.05 14.65 -6.20
CA VAL A 321 12.76 14.83 -6.88
C VAL A 321 12.30 16.27 -6.74
N ALA A 322 11.71 16.81 -7.80
CA ALA A 322 11.06 18.11 -7.77
C ALA A 322 9.59 17.95 -7.38
N VAL A 323 9.06 18.99 -6.74
CA VAL A 323 7.69 19.02 -6.24
C VAL A 323 7.05 20.36 -6.58
N ALA A 324 5.78 20.31 -6.93
CA ALA A 324 4.92 21.47 -7.06
C ALA A 324 3.69 21.24 -6.19
N VAL A 325 3.34 22.28 -5.44
CA VAL A 325 2.11 22.37 -4.66
C VAL A 325 1.28 23.45 -5.32
N ASP A 326 0.08 23.08 -5.72
CA ASP A 326 -0.94 23.97 -6.27
C ASP A 326 -2.13 23.92 -5.33
N ASP A 327 -2.49 25.06 -4.74
CA ASP A 327 -3.64 25.20 -3.86
C ASP A 327 -4.54 26.33 -4.36
N ASP A 328 -5.78 26.37 -3.87
CA ASP A 328 -6.77 27.39 -4.21
C ASP A 328 -6.47 28.79 -3.61
N GLY A 329 -5.22 29.03 -3.22
CA GLY A 329 -4.76 30.26 -2.58
C GLY A 329 -5.07 30.33 -1.09
N ARG A 330 -5.62 29.27 -0.47
CA ARG A 330 -5.95 29.18 0.96
C ARG A 330 -6.65 30.44 1.47
N GLY A 331 -7.75 30.80 0.80
CA GLY A 331 -8.63 31.88 1.26
C GLY A 331 -9.26 31.58 2.62
N ALA A 332 -10.38 32.23 2.95
CA ALA A 332 -11.07 32.01 4.22
C ALA A 332 -11.45 30.53 4.48
N HIS A 333 -11.64 29.75 3.40
CA HIS A 333 -11.85 28.31 3.45
C HIS A 333 -10.96 27.62 2.41
N TRP A 334 -10.38 26.50 2.79
CA TRP A 334 -9.62 25.64 1.88
C TRP A 334 -10.57 24.69 1.15
N SER A 335 -10.44 24.58 -0.17
CA SER A 335 -11.24 23.68 -0.99
C SER A 335 -10.42 22.54 -1.59
N THR A 336 -9.24 22.83 -2.15
CA THR A 336 -8.44 21.81 -2.83
C THR A 336 -6.94 22.09 -2.77
N SER A 337 -6.15 21.01 -2.86
CA SER A 337 -4.72 21.07 -3.14
C SER A 337 -4.30 19.93 -4.03
N ARG A 338 -3.32 20.17 -4.90
CA ARG A 338 -2.66 19.17 -5.72
C ARG A 338 -1.16 19.22 -5.48
N VAL A 339 -0.53 18.06 -5.32
CA VAL A 339 0.91 17.93 -5.16
C VAL A 339 1.45 16.95 -6.19
N GLN A 340 2.29 17.46 -7.09
CA GLN A 340 2.92 16.66 -8.13
C GLN A 340 4.39 16.44 -7.78
N VAL A 341 4.87 15.20 -7.92
CA VAL A 341 6.25 14.80 -7.63
C VAL A 341 6.85 14.16 -8.88
N TRP A 342 8.03 14.60 -9.33
CA TRP A 342 8.67 14.08 -10.55
C TRP A 342 10.20 14.07 -10.49
N ASP A 343 10.81 13.33 -11.41
CA ASP A 343 12.26 13.38 -11.67
C ASP A 343 12.59 14.66 -12.46
N PRO A 344 13.29 15.65 -11.87
CA PRO A 344 13.55 16.94 -12.52
C PRO A 344 14.50 16.84 -13.71
N LYS A 345 15.32 15.77 -13.79
CA LYS A 345 16.27 15.58 -14.89
C LYS A 345 15.62 14.90 -16.09
N ARG A 346 14.65 14.00 -15.84
CA ARG A 346 13.99 13.19 -16.87
C ARG A 346 12.59 13.64 -17.22
N GLY A 347 12.01 14.57 -16.46
CA GLY A 347 10.63 15.00 -16.62
C GLY A 347 9.62 13.87 -16.39
N ARG A 348 9.96 12.86 -15.58
CA ARG A 348 9.11 11.67 -15.39
C ARG A 348 8.27 11.81 -14.11
N PRO A 349 6.94 11.70 -14.17
CA PRO A 349 6.11 11.79 -12.98
C PRO A 349 6.30 10.56 -12.08
N HIS A 350 6.29 10.80 -10.78
CA HIS A 350 6.32 9.78 -9.74
C HIS A 350 4.97 9.64 -9.05
N ALA A 351 4.41 10.75 -8.56
CA ALA A 351 3.13 10.77 -7.87
C ALA A 351 2.35 12.05 -8.20
N ASP A 352 1.02 11.93 -8.24
CA ASP A 352 0.08 13.05 -8.32
C ASP A 352 -0.94 12.87 -7.19
N LEU A 353 -0.83 13.70 -6.16
CA LEU A 353 -1.70 13.68 -4.99
C LEU A 353 -2.71 14.83 -5.09
N ARG A 354 -3.97 14.55 -4.76
CA ARG A 354 -5.06 15.53 -4.68
C ARG A 354 -5.70 15.46 -3.32
N VAL A 355 -6.10 16.60 -2.79
CA VAL A 355 -6.83 16.74 -1.53
C VAL A 355 -8.00 17.68 -1.80
N SER A 356 -9.18 17.35 -1.30
CA SER A 356 -10.39 18.17 -1.47
C SER A 356 -11.25 18.14 -0.22
N ALA A 357 -11.81 19.29 0.18
CA ALA A 357 -12.81 19.38 1.24
C ALA A 357 -14.09 18.64 0.82
N LEU A 358 -14.84 18.15 1.80
CA LEU A 358 -16.11 17.46 1.60
C LEU A 358 -17.30 18.25 2.14
#